data_AF-A0A4V2BCI7-F1
#
_entry.id   AF-A0A4V2BCI7-F1
#
_cell.length_a   1.000
_cell.length_b   1.000
_cell.length_c   1.000
_cell.angle_alpha   90.00
_cell.angle_beta   90.00
_cell.angle_gamma   90.00
#
_symmetry.space_group_name_H-M   'P 1'
#
loop_
_entity.id
_entity.type
_entity.pdbx_description
1 polymer ?
#
loop_
_entity_poly.entity_id
_entity_poly.type
_entity_poly.pdbx_seq_one_letter_code
_entity_poly.pdbx_strand_id
1 'polypeptide(L)'
;MSNSPRLNNLPFPEVPEIRGRLLIAGRIESEGFEKKKVYSNSYLPSSKRNEKGATYLGDTPHIDSAKFMEAVEAAQAAWSQGQGAWPT
;
A
#
# COMPACT_ATOMS: atom_id res chain seq x y z
N MET A 1 -18.36 -40.34 -9.24
CA MET A 1 -17.94 -39.40 -8.18
C MET A 1 -16.54 -38.91 -8.54
N SER A 2 -16.44 -37.73 -9.16
CA SER A 2 -15.17 -37.17 -9.65
C SER A 2 -14.48 -36.41 -8.52
N ASN A 3 -13.51 -37.05 -7.87
CA ASN A 3 -12.58 -36.36 -6.96
C ASN A 3 -11.61 -35.51 -7.78
N SER A 4 -11.91 -34.23 -7.94
CA SER A 4 -10.99 -33.26 -8.54
C SER A 4 -9.90 -32.87 -7.53
N PRO A 5 -8.65 -33.36 -7.63
CA PRO A 5 -7.62 -33.13 -6.60
C PRO A 5 -6.83 -31.84 -6.82
N ARG A 6 -7.28 -30.91 -7.69
CA ARG A 6 -6.39 -29.92 -8.31
C ARG A 6 -6.19 -28.60 -7.57
N LEU A 7 -6.90 -28.35 -6.47
CA LEU A 7 -6.79 -27.05 -5.76
C LEU A 7 -5.99 -27.11 -4.45
N ASN A 8 -5.78 -28.28 -3.86
CA ASN A 8 -5.11 -28.38 -2.55
C ASN A 8 -3.57 -28.38 -2.63
N ASN A 9 -2.99 -28.43 -3.83
CA ASN A 9 -1.55 -28.55 -4.05
C ASN A 9 -0.94 -27.40 -4.87
N LEU A 10 -1.67 -26.30 -5.08
CA LEU A 10 -1.08 -25.12 -5.70
C LEU A 10 -0.20 -24.40 -4.68
N PRO A 11 1.05 -24.03 -5.03
CA PRO A 11 1.85 -23.20 -4.15
C PRO A 11 1.11 -21.88 -3.92
N PHE A 12 1.11 -21.41 -2.67
CA PHE A 12 0.54 -20.11 -2.35
C PHE A 12 1.31 -19.04 -3.15
N PRO A 13 0.62 -18.12 -3.85
CA PRO A 13 1.28 -17.13 -4.70
C PRO A 13 2.23 -16.25 -3.88
N GLU A 14 3.29 -15.77 -4.51
CA GLU A 14 4.16 -14.78 -3.89
C GLU A 14 3.35 -13.50 -3.61
N VAL A 15 3.55 -12.93 -2.42
CA VAL A 15 2.93 -11.66 -2.07
C VAL A 15 3.80 -10.54 -2.65
N PRO A 16 3.24 -9.69 -3.53
CA PRO A 16 4.01 -8.62 -4.14
C PRO A 16 4.44 -7.59 -3.09
N GLU A 17 5.65 -7.07 -3.24
CA GLU A 17 6.12 -5.97 -2.41
C GLU A 17 5.31 -4.69 -2.72
N ILE A 18 4.72 -4.12 -1.67
CA ILE A 18 3.92 -2.90 -1.74
C ILE A 18 4.85 -1.69 -1.78
N ARG A 19 4.61 -0.81 -2.75
CA ARG A 19 5.21 0.53 -2.80
C ARG A 19 4.12 1.57 -2.53
N GLY A 20 4.01 2.00 -1.28
CA GLY A 20 3.09 3.06 -0.90
C GLY A 20 3.42 4.37 -1.61
N ARG A 21 2.39 5.11 -1.98
CA ARG A 21 2.47 6.42 -2.64
C ARG A 21 1.44 7.36 -2.00
N LEU A 22 1.69 8.66 -2.07
CA LEU A 22 0.73 9.66 -1.66
C LEU A 22 -0.12 10.09 -2.84
N LEU A 23 -1.40 10.35 -2.59
CA LEU A 23 -2.31 10.95 -3.53
C LEU A 23 -2.83 12.25 -2.93
N ILE A 24 -2.38 13.39 -3.46
CA ILE A 24 -2.77 14.73 -3.00
C ILE A 24 -3.17 15.55 -4.22
N ALA A 25 -4.34 16.20 -4.18
CA ALA A 25 -4.84 17.05 -5.27
C ALA A 25 -4.80 16.41 -6.67
N GLY A 26 -5.08 15.10 -6.76
CA GLY A 26 -5.04 14.36 -8.02
C GLY A 26 -3.63 13.96 -8.50
N ARG A 27 -2.58 14.26 -7.75
CA ARG A 27 -1.19 13.94 -8.07
C ARG A 27 -0.68 12.78 -7.24
N ILE A 28 0.03 11.86 -7.89
CA ILE A 28 0.69 10.73 -7.21
C ILE A 28 2.14 11.10 -6.93
N GLU A 29 2.51 11.11 -5.65
CA GLU A 29 3.88 11.39 -5.18
C GLU A 29 4.51 10.13 -4.59
N SER A 30 5.75 9.80 -5.01
CA SER A 30 6.45 8.55 -4.63
C SER A 30 7.80 8.77 -3.93
N GLU A 31 8.28 10.00 -3.85
CA GLU A 31 9.62 10.37 -3.38
C GLU A 31 9.56 11.61 -2.49
N GLY A 32 10.60 11.84 -1.67
CA GLY A 32 10.69 13.03 -0.81
C GLY A 32 10.07 12.89 0.59
N PHE A 33 9.72 11.67 1.01
CA PHE A 33 9.16 11.39 2.33
C PHE A 33 9.95 10.31 3.06
N GLU A 34 9.97 10.37 4.39
CA GLU A 34 10.40 9.23 5.21
C GLU A 34 9.49 8.04 4.90
N LYS A 35 10.05 6.83 4.87
CA LYS A 35 9.27 5.60 4.63
C LYS A 35 9.27 4.73 5.89
N LYS A 36 8.12 4.12 6.17
CA LYS A 36 7.97 3.15 7.25
C LYS A 36 7.62 1.77 6.68
N LYS A 37 8.26 0.76 7.27
CA LYS A 37 8.04 -0.64 6.92
C LYS A 37 6.64 -1.08 7.34
N VAL A 38 5.97 -1.80 6.45
CA VAL A 38 4.66 -2.41 6.67
C VAL A 38 4.85 -3.91 6.82
N TYR A 39 4.22 -4.48 7.84
CA TYR A 39 4.28 -5.91 8.12
C TYR A 39 2.88 -6.51 8.14
N SER A 40 2.76 -7.74 7.66
CA SER A 40 1.55 -8.54 7.77
C SER A 40 1.38 -9.08 9.18
N ASN A 41 0.16 -9.03 9.69
CA ASN A 41 -0.23 -9.74 10.91
C ASN A 41 -0.32 -11.27 10.68
N SER A 42 -0.41 -11.70 9.42
CA SER A 42 -0.40 -13.10 9.05
C SER A 42 1.00 -13.55 8.64
N TYR A 43 1.43 -14.69 9.19
CA TYR A 43 2.66 -15.34 8.77
C TYR A 43 2.45 -16.03 7.42
N LEU A 44 3.24 -15.64 6.42
CA LEU A 44 3.20 -16.19 5.07
C LEU A 44 4.49 -17.00 4.84
N PRO A 45 4.42 -18.34 4.94
CA PRO A 45 5.62 -19.19 4.85
C PRO A 45 6.21 -19.26 3.43
N SER A 46 5.41 -19.09 2.38
CA SER A 46 5.85 -19.18 0.98
C SER A 46 6.58 -17.94 0.46
N SER A 47 6.38 -16.77 1.07
CA SER A 47 7.05 -15.53 0.70
C SER A 47 8.43 -15.38 1.35
N LYS A 48 8.96 -16.42 2.00
CA LYS A 48 10.14 -16.34 2.86
C LYS A 48 11.17 -17.41 2.55
N ARG A 49 12.22 -17.04 1.81
CA ARG A 49 13.52 -17.70 1.96
C ARG A 49 14.27 -16.97 3.10
N ASN A 50 14.09 -17.43 4.34
CA ASN A 50 14.95 -17.13 5.52
C ASN A 50 14.56 -16.02 6.53
N GLU A 51 13.33 -15.50 6.60
CA GLU A 51 12.96 -14.55 7.66
C GLU A 51 12.19 -15.19 8.83
N LYS A 52 12.66 -15.02 10.07
CA LYS A 52 11.92 -15.36 11.30
C LYS A 52 11.17 -14.11 11.80
N GLY A 53 9.83 -14.09 11.73
CA GLY A 53 9.01 -12.97 12.22
C GLY A 53 7.84 -12.60 11.29
N ALA A 54 7.18 -11.46 11.57
CA ALA A 54 6.10 -10.92 10.75
C ALA A 54 6.54 -10.79 9.28
N THR A 55 5.61 -10.96 8.33
CA THR A 55 5.94 -10.90 6.90
C THR A 55 6.09 -9.44 6.49
N TYR A 56 7.29 -9.01 6.08
CA TYR A 56 7.47 -7.69 5.48
C TYR A 56 6.68 -7.62 4.17
N LEU A 57 5.86 -6.57 4.04
CA LEU A 57 5.00 -6.37 2.88
C LEU A 57 5.51 -5.28 1.95
N GLY A 58 6.34 -4.35 2.44
CA GLY A 58 6.76 -3.19 1.69
C GLY A 58 6.91 -1.94 2.56
N ASP A 59 7.08 -0.81 1.91
CA ASP A 59 7.27 0.49 2.54
C ASP A 59 6.11 1.44 2.20
N THR A 60 5.67 2.22 3.18
CA THR A 60 4.68 3.30 3.00
C THR A 60 5.26 4.66 3.36
N PRO A 61 4.91 5.75 2.63
CA PRO A 61 5.26 7.09 3.04
C PRO A 61 4.77 7.41 4.45
N HIS A 62 5.62 8.04 5.24
CA HIS A 62 5.32 8.64 6.52
C HIS A 62 5.31 10.15 6.34
N ILE A 63 4.12 10.74 6.42
CA ILE A 63 3.93 12.18 6.20
C ILE A 63 4.27 12.98 7.45
N ASP A 64 4.91 14.12 7.25
CA ASP A 64 5.09 15.14 8.26
C ASP A 64 3.90 16.11 8.29
N SER A 65 3.96 17.09 9.20
CA SER A 65 2.90 18.09 9.33
C SER A 65 2.77 18.99 8.10
N ALA A 66 3.84 19.26 7.37
CA ALA A 66 3.81 20.13 6.20
C ALA A 66 3.02 19.48 5.06
N LYS A 67 3.31 18.22 4.73
CA LYS A 67 2.58 17.46 3.71
C LYS A 67 1.15 17.14 4.12
N PHE A 68 0.90 16.98 5.42
CA PHE A 68 -0.46 16.88 5.94
C PHE A 68 -1.27 18.15 5.69
N MET A 69 -0.71 19.34 5.96
CA MET A 69 -1.37 20.62 5.71
C MET A 69 -1.68 20.83 4.23
N GLU A 70 -0.74 20.49 3.34
CA GLU A 70 -0.97 20.53 1.88
C GLU A 70 -2.17 19.66 1.46
N ALA A 71 -2.28 18.44 2.02
CA ALA A 71 -3.39 17.56 1.75
C ALA A 71 -4.74 18.13 2.22
N VAL A 72 -4.76 18.78 3.40
CA VAL A 72 -5.95 19.44 3.95
C VAL A 72 -6.37 20.62 3.09
N GLU A 73 -5.43 21.48 2.70
CA GLU A 73 -5.71 22.63 1.83
C GLU A 73 -6.25 22.19 0.47
N ALA A 74 -5.66 21.14 -0.11
CA ALA A 74 -6.14 20.54 -1.36
C ALA A 74 -7.57 19.99 -1.21
N ALA A 75 -7.87 19.31 -0.10
CA ALA A 75 -9.21 18.79 0.17
C ALA A 75 -10.23 19.92 0.38
N GLN A 76 -9.85 21.02 1.04
CA GLN A 76 -10.70 22.20 1.22
C GLN A 76 -10.99 22.90 -0.11
N ALA A 77 -9.97 23.08 -0.96
CA ALA A 77 -10.14 23.66 -2.30
C ALA A 77 -11.03 22.78 -3.18
N ALA A 78 -10.86 21.47 -3.12
CA ALA A 78 -11.71 20.50 -3.78
C ALA A 78 -13.18 20.60 -3.34
N TRP A 79 -13.40 20.72 -2.03
CA TRP A 79 -14.73 20.89 -1.46
C TRP A 79 -15.41 22.19 -1.92
N SER A 80 -14.67 23.32 -1.92
CA SER A 80 -15.22 24.61 -2.34
C SER A 80 -15.58 24.68 -3.82
N GLN A 81 -14.93 23.88 -4.67
CA GLN A 81 -15.20 23.79 -6.11
C GLN A 81 -16.31 22.79 -6.47
N GLY A 82 -16.89 22.09 -5.48
CA GLY A 82 -18.00 21.14 -5.68
C GLY A 82 -17.58 19.77 -6.24
N GLN A 83 -16.42 19.68 -6.88
CA GLN A 83 -15.73 18.43 -7.22
C GLN A 83 -14.22 18.69 -7.12
N GLY A 84 -13.51 17.90 -6.33
CA GLY A 84 -12.05 17.96 -6.30
C GLY A 84 -11.42 17.58 -7.63
N ALA A 85 -10.19 18.04 -7.87
CA ALA A 85 -9.38 17.55 -8.96
C ALA A 85 -9.04 16.06 -8.72
N TRP A 86 -9.85 15.17 -9.28
CA TRP A 86 -9.55 13.75 -9.32
C TRP A 86 -8.45 13.49 -10.35
N PRO A 87 -7.56 12.51 -10.12
CA PRO A 87 -6.65 12.06 -11.17
C PRO A 87 -7.48 11.53 -12.35
N THR A 88 -7.25 12.06 -13.55
CA THR A 88 -7.67 11.43 -14.82
C THR A 88 -6.65 10.41 -15.28
#